data_AF-A0A7V9MAD7-F1
#
_entry.id   AF-A0A7V9MAD7-F1
#
_cell.length_a   1.000
_cell.length_b   1.000
_cell.length_c   1.000
_cell.angle_alpha   90.00
_cell.angle_beta   90.00
_cell.angle_gamma   90.00
#
_symmetry.space_group_name_H-M   'P 1'
#
loop_
_entity.id
_entity.type
_entity.pdbx_description
1 polymer ?
#
loop_
_entity_poly.entity_id
_entity_poly.type
_entity_poly.pdbx_seq_one_letter_code
_entity_poly.pdbx_strand_id
1 'polypeptide(L)'
;MRAIVAVAVLAAALLTVPEARAGRVGVYTGPDAPASAKKASGLLIPGRGPEVSRDEALDALEGIPAPRCPCDYIVVLRLPSGKHANDRRYAITIAGPAYDGLLVSDRTRVPGLVSIYDVKPTVEALEEGREPPVTSRSVPKVQERLDALNERLDEVDDSRTPAGLVLVALVLAFAVLARVRRSSYWGRTSLLTVPVGLSTALALSALEITEPGTVVVVLGVITAAGALALGRFARNRYAFAAALLAIFPVYLVVLAISTETSSLAVIGPRPENGGRFYGFNNQLETLVLVPALLGAGLLGSRLLPAAGLLALGTVGATFAGADGGGVLVLLAGFLFLWLRFRGTPLTARNLALTIGAVILLGLALVGIDAALGGESHVTRSIGGGPVQLAQDIGDRFVASGKGVVSTWHSALVVGLSIPVLVWVALRRPRFAILDALLVAVAVSLIVNDAPREVSGFGALSALALRFWHETAERVE
;
A
#
# COMPACT_ATOMS: atom_id res chain seq x y z
N MET A 1 -9.28 13.01 38.22
CA MET A 1 -7.96 12.46 37.87
C MET A 1 -7.64 11.16 38.62
N ARG A 2 -7.78 11.09 39.95
CA ARG A 2 -7.54 9.85 40.74
C ARG A 2 -8.46 8.67 40.38
N ALA A 3 -9.71 8.92 39.96
CA ALA A 3 -10.63 7.87 39.54
C ALA A 3 -10.30 7.26 38.16
N ILE A 4 -9.75 8.04 37.21
CA ILE A 4 -9.35 7.54 35.89
C ILE A 4 -8.08 6.69 36.00
N VAL A 5 -7.15 7.10 36.87
CA VAL A 5 -5.95 6.31 37.19
C VAL A 5 -6.32 5.00 37.90
N ALA A 6 -7.30 5.02 38.80
CA ALA A 6 -7.77 3.81 39.48
C ALA A 6 -8.44 2.82 38.51
N VAL A 7 -9.22 3.29 37.52
CA VAL A 7 -9.84 2.44 36.49
C VAL A 7 -8.80 1.87 35.53
N ALA A 8 -7.78 2.65 35.15
CA ALA A 8 -6.68 2.18 34.30
C ALA A 8 -5.81 1.11 35.01
N VAL A 9 -5.57 1.28 36.31
CA VAL A 9 -4.82 0.29 37.12
C VAL A 9 -5.65 -0.97 37.38
N LEU A 10 -6.97 -0.85 37.60
CA LEU A 10 -7.85 -2.03 37.71
C LEU A 10 -7.98 -2.79 36.38
N ALA A 11 -8.05 -2.08 35.24
CA ALA A 11 -8.08 -2.70 33.92
C ALA A 11 -6.75 -3.39 33.58
N ALA A 12 -5.61 -2.83 34.00
CA ALA A 12 -4.30 -3.46 33.87
C ALA A 12 -4.13 -4.69 34.78
N ALA A 13 -4.74 -4.69 35.97
CA ALA A 13 -4.68 -5.82 36.90
C ALA A 13 -5.61 -7.00 36.53
N LEU A 14 -6.64 -6.75 35.70
CA LEU A 14 -7.56 -7.79 35.20
C LEU A 14 -7.12 -8.42 33.87
N LEU A 15 -6.06 -7.91 33.25
CA LEU A 15 -5.41 -8.48 32.06
C LEU A 15 -4.16 -9.25 32.49
N THR A 16 -4.32 -10.27 33.33
CA THR A 16 -3.28 -11.32 33.43
C THR A 16 -3.31 -12.12 32.14
N VAL A 17 -2.56 -11.64 31.14
CA VAL A 17 -2.26 -12.44 29.94
C VAL A 17 -1.47 -13.66 30.44
N PRO A 18 -1.90 -14.90 30.13
CA PRO A 18 -1.13 -16.08 30.52
C PRO A 18 0.30 -15.93 29.98
N GLU A 19 1.30 -16.02 30.86
CA GLU A 19 2.71 -16.01 30.45
C GLU A 19 2.92 -17.07 29.36
N ALA A 20 3.46 -16.63 28.22
CA ALA A 20 3.83 -17.53 27.14
C ALA A 20 4.87 -18.51 27.69
N ARG A 21 4.50 -19.79 27.78
CA ARG A 21 5.41 -20.83 28.23
C ARG A 21 6.30 -21.24 27.07
N ALA A 22 7.62 -21.14 27.27
CA ALA A 22 8.61 -21.75 26.40
C ALA A 22 8.25 -23.22 26.16
N GLY A 23 8.20 -23.62 24.89
CA GLY A 23 7.84 -24.97 24.49
C GLY A 23 8.60 -25.39 23.24
N ARG A 24 8.80 -26.69 23.07
CA ARG A 24 9.49 -27.22 21.89
C ARG A 24 8.55 -27.15 20.69
N VAL A 25 9.06 -26.70 19.54
CA VAL A 25 8.26 -26.52 18.33
C VAL A 25 8.73 -27.48 17.25
N GLY A 26 7.80 -28.16 16.59
CA GLY A 26 8.08 -28.98 15.42
C GLY A 26 7.45 -28.39 14.16
N VAL A 27 8.23 -28.19 13.10
CA VAL A 27 7.71 -27.69 11.80
C VAL A 27 7.73 -28.82 10.77
N TYR A 28 6.57 -29.04 10.14
CA TYR A 28 6.32 -30.11 9.18
C TYR A 28 5.87 -29.53 7.84
N THR A 29 6.53 -29.93 6.75
CA THR A 29 6.22 -29.51 5.38
C THR A 29 5.65 -30.69 4.58
N GLY A 30 4.52 -31.23 5.00
CA GLY A 30 3.94 -32.42 4.39
C GLY A 30 2.76 -33.03 5.17
N PRO A 31 2.18 -34.14 4.68
CA PRO A 31 1.03 -34.80 5.29
C PRO A 31 1.36 -35.56 6.59
N ASP A 32 2.64 -35.80 6.88
CA ASP A 32 3.10 -36.67 7.98
C ASP A 32 3.05 -36.00 9.38
N ALA A 33 2.21 -34.98 9.55
CA ALA A 33 2.10 -34.26 10.81
C ALA A 33 1.26 -35.02 11.85
N PRO A 34 1.66 -35.03 13.14
CA PRO A 34 0.87 -35.64 14.20
C PRO A 34 -0.51 -34.96 14.36
N ALA A 35 -1.54 -35.75 14.65
CA ALA A 35 -2.86 -35.21 14.99
C ALA A 35 -2.82 -34.50 16.37
N SER A 36 -3.48 -33.36 16.49
CA SER A 36 -3.62 -32.61 17.75
C SER A 36 -5.06 -32.16 17.99
N ALA A 37 -5.46 -32.15 19.26
CA ALA A 37 -6.83 -31.85 19.71
C ALA A 37 -7.16 -30.34 19.69
N LYS A 38 -6.17 -29.47 19.91
CA LYS A 38 -6.32 -28.01 19.80
C LYS A 38 -5.43 -27.48 18.69
N LYS A 39 -6.06 -26.83 17.71
CA LYS A 39 -5.38 -26.30 16.54
C LYS A 39 -6.04 -25.02 16.06
N ALA A 40 -5.23 -24.15 15.50
CA ALA A 40 -5.68 -23.02 14.72
C ALA A 40 -5.22 -23.17 13.27
N SER A 41 -6.06 -22.77 12.32
CA SER A 41 -5.81 -22.92 10.89
C SER A 41 -5.84 -21.57 10.16
N GLY A 42 -5.16 -21.52 9.03
CA GLY A 42 -5.05 -20.34 8.18
C GLY A 42 -4.65 -20.68 6.73
N LEU A 43 -4.69 -19.66 5.89
CA LEU A 43 -4.15 -19.60 4.54
C LEU A 43 -2.73 -19.03 4.59
N LEU A 44 -1.80 -19.73 3.96
CA LEU A 44 -0.38 -19.42 3.89
C LEU A 44 -0.07 -18.76 2.54
N ILE A 45 0.60 -17.61 2.61
CA ILE A 45 1.27 -16.99 1.47
C ILE A 45 2.71 -17.50 1.43
N PRO A 46 3.08 -18.30 0.41
CA PRO A 46 4.32 -19.07 0.40
C PRO A 46 5.58 -18.30 -0.03
N GLY A 47 5.45 -17.05 -0.50
CA GLY A 47 6.56 -16.25 -1.02
C GLY A 47 6.14 -14.82 -1.36
N ARG A 48 7.00 -14.05 -2.04
CA ARG A 48 6.67 -12.68 -2.48
C ARG A 48 6.89 -12.48 -3.97
N GLY A 49 5.99 -11.71 -4.58
CA GLY A 49 6.11 -11.32 -5.97
C GLY A 49 5.23 -12.16 -6.89
N PRO A 50 5.41 -12.06 -8.22
CA PRO A 50 4.47 -12.61 -9.20
C PRO A 50 4.53 -14.14 -9.35
N GLU A 51 5.64 -14.76 -8.95
CA GLU A 51 5.85 -16.21 -9.01
C GLU A 51 6.32 -16.70 -7.65
N VAL A 52 6.09 -17.98 -7.36
CA VAL A 52 6.60 -18.64 -6.17
C VAL A 52 7.08 -20.05 -6.51
N SER A 53 8.08 -20.52 -5.76
CA SER A 53 8.63 -21.87 -5.88
C SER A 53 8.72 -22.57 -4.52
N ARG A 54 8.89 -23.89 -4.55
CA ARG A 54 9.11 -24.68 -3.32
C ARG A 54 10.42 -24.28 -2.64
N ASP A 55 11.48 -24.08 -3.43
CA ASP A 55 12.81 -23.75 -2.93
C ASP A 55 12.79 -22.40 -2.21
N GLU A 56 12.20 -21.37 -2.82
CA GLU A 56 12.01 -20.06 -2.18
C GLU A 56 11.21 -20.15 -0.87
N ALA A 57 10.16 -20.98 -0.84
CA ALA A 57 9.37 -21.19 0.36
C ALA A 57 10.17 -21.93 1.45
N LEU A 58 11.07 -22.85 1.08
CA LEU A 58 11.95 -23.54 2.02
C LEU A 58 13.07 -22.62 2.53
N ASP A 59 13.61 -21.75 1.68
CA ASP A 59 14.59 -20.74 2.07
C ASP A 59 14.02 -19.80 3.15
N ALA A 60 12.73 -19.45 3.07
CA ALA A 60 12.05 -18.67 4.11
C ALA A 60 11.96 -19.38 5.47
N LEU A 61 12.13 -20.71 5.48
CA LEU A 61 12.13 -21.57 6.67
C LEU A 61 13.55 -22.00 7.08
N GLU A 62 14.59 -21.51 6.39
CA GLU A 62 15.97 -21.92 6.64
C GLU A 62 16.40 -21.65 8.10
N GLY A 63 17.06 -22.64 8.69
CA GLY A 63 17.52 -22.62 10.08
C GLY A 63 16.53 -23.20 11.09
N ILE A 64 15.31 -23.56 10.69
CA ILE A 64 14.39 -24.31 11.55
C ILE A 64 14.81 -25.79 11.53
N PRO A 65 15.22 -26.38 12.67
CA PRO A 65 15.64 -27.78 12.69
C PRO A 65 14.46 -28.72 12.44
N ALA A 66 14.74 -29.86 11.79
CA ALA A 66 13.75 -30.91 11.64
C ALA A 66 13.27 -31.39 13.02
N PRO A 67 11.96 -31.65 13.21
CA PRO A 67 11.41 -32.02 14.49
C PRO A 67 12.03 -33.32 15.00
N ARG A 68 12.61 -33.28 16.21
CA ARG A 68 13.19 -34.44 16.92
C ARG A 68 12.53 -34.67 18.30
N CYS A 69 11.41 -34.01 18.58
CA CYS A 69 10.75 -34.00 19.88
C CYS A 69 9.32 -34.54 19.84
N PRO A 70 8.79 -35.02 20.99
CA PRO A 70 7.39 -34.81 21.32
C PRO A 70 7.23 -33.30 21.59
N CYS A 71 6.90 -32.55 20.55
CA CYS A 71 6.90 -31.09 20.60
C CYS A 71 5.59 -30.57 21.20
N ASP A 72 5.68 -29.50 21.99
CA ASP A 72 4.54 -28.85 22.66
C ASP A 72 3.70 -28.06 21.65
N TYR A 73 4.36 -27.58 20.59
CA TYR A 73 3.74 -26.93 19.45
C TYR A 73 4.11 -27.65 18.15
N ILE A 74 3.13 -27.75 17.23
CA ILE A 74 3.30 -28.37 15.91
C ILE A 74 2.81 -27.39 14.85
N VAL A 75 3.70 -26.98 13.95
CA VAL A 75 3.38 -26.15 12.78
C VAL A 75 3.37 -27.04 11.55
N VAL A 76 2.26 -27.07 10.82
CA VAL A 76 2.08 -27.85 9.59
C VAL A 76 1.84 -26.90 8.44
N LEU A 77 2.66 -27.02 7.40
CA LEU A 77 2.65 -26.18 6.21
C LEU A 77 2.46 -27.04 4.96
N ARG A 78 1.56 -26.62 4.08
CA ARG A 78 1.60 -27.05 2.67
C ARG A 78 2.42 -26.03 1.89
N LEU A 79 3.33 -26.54 1.07
CA LEU A 79 4.20 -25.72 0.22
C LEU A 79 3.91 -25.98 -1.26
N PRO A 80 4.27 -25.05 -2.15
CA PRO A 80 4.34 -25.28 -3.58
C PRO A 80 4.99 -26.61 -3.96
N SER A 81 4.49 -27.25 -5.02
CA SER A 81 5.12 -28.43 -5.63
C SER A 81 6.14 -28.07 -6.71
N GLY A 82 6.11 -26.83 -7.22
CA GLY A 82 6.99 -26.33 -8.26
C GLY A 82 6.83 -24.82 -8.47
N LYS A 83 7.54 -24.28 -9.46
CA LYS A 83 7.47 -22.85 -9.80
C LYS A 83 6.19 -22.53 -10.57
N HIS A 84 5.40 -21.56 -10.10
CA HIS A 84 4.15 -21.12 -10.72
C HIS A 84 3.82 -19.69 -10.30
N ALA A 85 2.74 -19.12 -10.86
CA ALA A 85 2.22 -17.83 -10.44
C ALA A 85 1.89 -17.83 -8.93
N ASN A 86 2.14 -16.72 -8.25
CA ASN A 86 1.86 -16.58 -6.82
C ASN A 86 0.42 -16.12 -6.60
N ASP A 87 -0.52 -16.93 -7.07
CA ASP A 87 -1.97 -16.73 -7.01
C ASP A 87 -2.65 -17.82 -6.16
N ARG A 88 -1.88 -18.72 -5.53
CA ARG A 88 -2.41 -19.82 -4.72
C ARG A 88 -2.00 -19.69 -3.26
N ARG A 89 -2.98 -19.88 -2.40
CA ARG A 89 -2.83 -19.87 -0.94
C ARG A 89 -2.76 -21.32 -0.47
N TYR A 90 -1.93 -21.60 0.52
CA TYR A 90 -1.69 -22.95 1.01
C TYR A 90 -2.24 -23.14 2.42
N ALA A 91 -2.45 -24.37 2.87
CA ALA A 91 -2.89 -24.59 4.25
C ALA A 91 -1.72 -24.41 5.24
N ILE A 92 -1.96 -23.66 6.31
CA ILE A 92 -1.13 -23.64 7.53
C ILE A 92 -1.99 -24.02 8.73
N THR A 93 -1.41 -24.78 9.64
CA THR A 93 -2.02 -25.10 10.93
C THR A 93 -0.98 -25.04 12.02
N ILE A 94 -1.30 -24.40 13.14
CA ILE A 94 -0.49 -24.41 14.36
C ILE A 94 -1.31 -25.10 15.45
N ALA A 95 -0.75 -26.14 16.04
CA ALA A 95 -1.35 -26.89 17.11
C ALA A 95 -0.55 -26.74 18.39
N GLY A 96 -1.23 -26.56 19.52
CA GLY A 96 -0.60 -26.37 20.83
C GLY A 96 -1.57 -25.78 21.86
N PRO A 97 -1.15 -25.64 23.14
CA PRO A 97 -2.04 -25.23 24.23
C PRO A 97 -2.77 -23.90 24.02
N ALA A 98 -2.12 -22.95 23.32
CA ALA A 98 -2.60 -21.59 23.07
C ALA A 98 -3.23 -21.38 21.67
N TYR A 99 -3.34 -22.44 20.86
CA TYR A 99 -3.85 -22.35 19.48
C TYR A 99 -5.21 -23.01 19.33
N ASP A 100 -6.25 -22.19 19.12
CA ASP A 100 -7.61 -22.64 18.85
C ASP A 100 -8.31 -21.70 17.87
N GLY A 101 -8.89 -22.25 16.80
CA GLY A 101 -9.70 -21.49 15.84
C GLY A 101 -8.93 -20.99 14.61
N LEU A 102 -8.88 -19.67 14.42
CA LEU A 102 -8.32 -19.02 13.23
C LEU A 102 -6.97 -18.38 13.54
N LEU A 103 -5.98 -18.56 12.68
CA LEU A 103 -4.68 -17.91 12.81
C LEU A 103 -4.77 -16.41 12.52
N VAL A 104 -4.00 -15.60 13.26
CA VAL A 104 -3.89 -14.15 13.06
C VAL A 104 -2.41 -13.79 13.03
N SER A 105 -1.96 -13.10 11.98
CA SER A 105 -0.57 -12.63 11.84
C SER A 105 -0.50 -11.11 12.02
N ASP A 106 0.46 -10.65 12.80
CA ASP A 106 0.77 -9.22 12.98
C ASP A 106 1.23 -8.53 11.69
N ARG A 107 1.83 -9.31 10.76
CA ARG A 107 2.31 -8.83 9.47
C ARG A 107 1.18 -8.68 8.47
N THR A 108 0.30 -9.67 8.36
CA THR A 108 -0.78 -9.64 7.37
C THR A 108 -1.93 -8.76 7.84
N ARG A 109 -2.25 -8.81 9.14
CA ARG A 109 -3.42 -8.17 9.76
C ARG A 109 -4.73 -8.45 9.03
N VAL A 110 -4.80 -9.62 8.40
CA VAL A 110 -6.01 -10.20 7.79
C VAL A 110 -6.24 -11.52 8.51
N PRO A 111 -7.30 -11.64 9.33
CA PRO A 111 -7.58 -12.87 10.06
C PRO A 111 -7.69 -14.06 9.11
N GLY A 112 -6.97 -15.14 9.40
CA GLY A 112 -6.91 -16.33 8.55
C GLY A 112 -5.86 -16.27 7.46
N LEU A 113 -5.15 -15.15 7.26
CA LEU A 113 -4.03 -15.06 6.30
C LEU A 113 -2.70 -14.97 7.05
N VAL A 114 -1.72 -15.80 6.67
CA VAL A 114 -0.39 -15.86 7.30
C VAL A 114 0.68 -15.82 6.22
N SER A 115 1.70 -15.01 6.44
CA SER A 115 2.89 -14.98 5.59
C SER A 115 3.89 -16.04 6.03
N ILE A 116 4.52 -16.76 5.09
CA ILE A 116 5.58 -17.73 5.42
C ILE A 116 6.72 -17.11 6.25
N TYR A 117 7.00 -15.82 6.03
CA TYR A 117 8.01 -15.06 6.75
C TYR A 117 7.68 -14.79 8.23
N ASP A 118 6.47 -15.15 8.71
CA ASP A 118 6.14 -15.09 10.14
C ASP A 118 6.32 -16.44 10.84
N VAL A 119 6.52 -17.53 10.10
CA VAL A 119 6.66 -18.87 10.66
C VAL A 119 7.92 -18.96 11.52
N LYS A 120 9.08 -18.59 10.97
CA LYS A 120 10.35 -18.65 11.69
C LYS A 120 10.36 -17.76 12.97
N PRO A 121 9.98 -16.47 12.91
CA PRO A 121 9.85 -15.65 14.11
C PRO A 121 8.85 -16.20 15.14
N THR A 122 7.79 -16.86 14.68
CA THR A 122 6.82 -17.54 15.57
C THR A 122 7.44 -18.74 16.27
N VAL A 123 8.19 -19.57 15.55
CA VAL A 123 8.92 -20.70 16.13
C VAL A 123 9.89 -20.22 17.21
N GLU A 124 10.73 -19.23 16.88
CA GLU A 124 11.70 -18.64 17.81
C GLU A 124 11.01 -18.06 19.05
N ALA A 125 9.92 -17.31 18.88
CA ALA A 125 9.17 -16.75 19.99
C ALA A 125 8.55 -17.83 20.90
N LEU A 126 7.99 -18.89 20.32
CA LEU A 126 7.40 -20.00 21.09
C LEU A 126 8.46 -20.79 21.87
N GLU A 127 9.64 -21.00 21.30
CA GLU A 127 10.76 -21.66 21.98
C GLU A 127 11.32 -20.81 23.13
N GLU A 128 11.34 -19.49 22.97
CA GLU A 128 11.82 -18.54 23.98
C GLU A 128 10.75 -18.15 25.01
N GLY A 129 9.50 -18.57 24.83
CA GLY A 129 8.39 -18.16 25.70
C GLY A 129 8.02 -16.68 25.57
N ARG A 130 8.21 -16.09 24.39
CA ARG A 130 7.75 -14.75 24.03
C ARG A 130 6.42 -14.80 23.30
N GLU A 131 5.79 -13.64 23.15
CA GLU A 131 4.59 -13.51 22.33
C GLU A 131 4.93 -13.77 20.84
N PRO A 132 4.30 -14.76 20.19
CA PRO A 132 4.57 -15.07 18.80
C PRO A 132 3.85 -14.11 17.84
N PRO A 133 4.48 -13.71 16.71
CA PRO A 133 3.83 -12.88 15.69
C PRO A 133 2.60 -13.50 15.02
N VAL A 134 2.47 -14.83 15.08
CA VAL A 134 1.27 -15.56 14.67
C VAL A 134 0.58 -16.12 15.90
N THR A 135 -0.60 -15.59 16.21
CA THR A 135 -1.46 -16.02 17.31
C THR A 135 -2.73 -16.69 16.77
N SER A 136 -3.69 -16.97 17.64
CA SER A 136 -4.99 -17.51 17.24
C SER A 136 -6.15 -16.80 17.91
N ARG A 137 -7.30 -16.84 17.24
CA ARG A 137 -8.57 -16.37 17.76
C ARG A 137 -9.61 -17.47 17.60
N SER A 138 -10.29 -17.81 18.69
CA SER A 138 -11.40 -18.76 18.64
C SER A 138 -12.57 -18.15 17.86
N VAL A 139 -12.97 -18.83 16.78
CA VAL A 139 -14.11 -18.47 15.94
C VAL A 139 -14.88 -19.73 15.55
N PRO A 140 -16.21 -19.67 15.42
CA PRO A 140 -16.98 -20.78 14.91
C PRO A 140 -16.70 -20.97 13.41
N LYS A 141 -16.82 -22.21 12.95
CA LYS A 141 -16.74 -22.60 11.53
C LYS A 141 -15.49 -22.07 10.80
N VAL A 142 -14.31 -22.38 11.35
CA VAL A 142 -13.01 -21.95 10.79
C VAL A 142 -12.90 -22.24 9.30
N GLN A 143 -13.29 -23.43 8.85
CA GLN A 143 -13.16 -23.81 7.43
C GLN A 143 -14.04 -22.93 6.51
N GLU A 144 -15.30 -22.70 6.87
CA GLU A 144 -16.21 -21.84 6.11
C GLU A 144 -15.65 -20.41 5.97
N ARG A 145 -15.00 -19.89 7.02
CA ARG A 145 -14.33 -18.58 6.98
C ARG A 145 -13.08 -18.57 6.09
N LEU A 146 -12.28 -19.63 6.12
CA LEU A 146 -11.08 -19.73 5.27
C LEU A 146 -11.45 -19.89 3.80
N ASP A 147 -12.49 -20.66 3.51
CA ASP A 147 -13.01 -20.83 2.15
C ASP A 147 -13.54 -19.49 1.62
N ALA A 148 -14.36 -18.78 2.40
CA ALA A 148 -14.85 -17.43 2.06
C ALA A 148 -13.73 -16.40 1.89
N LEU A 149 -12.69 -16.43 2.74
CA LEU A 149 -11.52 -15.55 2.59
C LEU A 149 -10.74 -15.86 1.32
N ASN A 150 -10.53 -17.14 0.99
CA ASN A 150 -9.82 -17.53 -0.21
C ASN A 150 -10.60 -17.10 -1.46
N GLU A 151 -11.90 -17.39 -1.51
CA GLU A 151 -12.80 -16.95 -2.59
C GLU A 151 -12.77 -15.44 -2.77
N ARG A 152 -12.91 -14.68 -1.68
CA ARG A 152 -12.81 -13.21 -1.71
C ARG A 152 -11.47 -12.71 -2.25
N LEU A 153 -10.37 -13.35 -1.86
CA LEU A 153 -9.04 -12.99 -2.36
C LEU A 153 -8.88 -13.30 -3.86
N ASP A 154 -9.50 -14.36 -4.36
CA ASP A 154 -9.55 -14.71 -5.79
C ASP A 154 -10.39 -13.69 -6.58
N GLU A 155 -11.62 -13.43 -6.13
CA GLU A 155 -12.54 -12.48 -6.78
C GLU A 155 -11.97 -11.06 -6.83
N VAL A 156 -11.31 -10.62 -5.76
CA VAL A 156 -10.64 -9.32 -5.74
C VAL A 156 -9.54 -9.27 -6.79
N ASP A 157 -8.68 -10.29 -6.90
CA ASP A 157 -7.59 -10.31 -7.88
C ASP A 157 -8.11 -10.27 -9.32
N ASP A 158 -9.14 -11.07 -9.63
CA ASP A 158 -9.84 -11.08 -10.92
C ASP A 158 -10.42 -9.70 -11.28
N SER A 159 -10.83 -8.94 -10.27
CA SER A 159 -11.42 -7.60 -10.43
C SER A 159 -10.40 -6.48 -10.61
N ARG A 160 -9.15 -6.64 -10.17
CA ARG A 160 -8.14 -5.55 -10.12
C ARG A 160 -7.87 -4.93 -11.49
N THR A 161 -7.64 -5.77 -12.49
CA THR A 161 -7.28 -5.30 -13.84
C THR A 161 -8.45 -4.56 -14.50
N PRO A 162 -9.66 -5.14 -14.58
CA PRO A 162 -10.84 -4.42 -15.08
C PRO A 162 -11.15 -3.14 -14.30
N ALA A 163 -11.08 -3.15 -12.97
CA ALA A 163 -11.32 -1.97 -12.14
C ALA A 163 -10.30 -0.86 -12.42
N GLY A 164 -9.02 -1.22 -12.56
CA GLY A 164 -7.96 -0.30 -12.96
C GLY A 164 -8.22 0.32 -14.34
N LEU A 165 -8.65 -0.48 -15.31
CA LEU A 165 -9.01 0.00 -16.65
C LEU A 165 -10.21 0.96 -16.63
N VAL A 166 -11.25 0.67 -15.82
CA VAL A 166 -12.38 1.58 -15.63
C VAL A 166 -11.91 2.92 -15.07
N LEU A 167 -11.06 2.91 -14.05
CA LEU A 167 -10.53 4.15 -13.46
C LEU A 167 -9.73 4.96 -14.49
N VAL A 168 -8.83 4.31 -15.24
CA VAL A 168 -8.05 4.93 -16.32
C VAL A 168 -8.97 5.52 -17.39
N ALA A 169 -9.96 4.76 -17.85
CA ALA A 169 -10.90 5.18 -18.87
C ALA A 169 -11.71 6.40 -18.42
N LEU A 170 -12.18 6.43 -17.16
CA LEU A 170 -12.92 7.58 -16.62
C LEU A 170 -12.06 8.84 -16.50
N VAL A 171 -10.84 8.74 -15.95
CA VAL A 171 -9.92 9.89 -15.86
C VAL A 171 -9.63 10.44 -17.26
N LEU A 172 -9.29 9.56 -18.21
CA LEU A 172 -8.94 9.94 -19.57
C LEU A 172 -10.14 10.53 -20.32
N ALA A 173 -11.32 9.91 -20.23
CA ALA A 173 -12.53 10.41 -20.87
C ALA A 173 -12.88 11.82 -20.38
N PHE A 174 -12.88 12.05 -19.07
CA PHE A 174 -13.15 13.38 -18.52
C PHE A 174 -12.03 14.39 -18.83
N ALA A 175 -10.77 13.97 -18.88
CA ALA A 175 -9.65 14.83 -19.28
C ALA A 175 -9.78 15.27 -20.75
N VAL A 176 -10.11 14.34 -21.64
CA VAL A 176 -10.38 14.62 -23.06
C VAL A 176 -11.59 15.54 -23.21
N LEU A 177 -12.68 15.29 -22.48
CA LEU A 177 -13.84 16.19 -22.47
C LEU A 177 -13.48 17.58 -21.96
N ALA A 178 -12.62 17.70 -20.95
CA ALA A 178 -12.11 18.99 -20.49
C ALA A 178 -11.40 19.74 -21.62
N ARG A 179 -10.55 19.04 -22.38
CA ARG A 179 -9.77 19.62 -23.47
C ARG A 179 -10.60 19.96 -24.71
N VAL A 180 -11.56 19.12 -25.07
CA VAL A 180 -12.44 19.29 -26.25
C VAL A 180 -13.50 20.35 -25.97
N ARG A 181 -14.17 20.27 -24.82
CA ARG A 181 -15.20 21.24 -24.42
C ARG A 181 -14.64 22.50 -23.77
N ARG A 182 -13.31 22.56 -23.57
CA ARG A 182 -12.59 23.67 -22.91
C ARG A 182 -13.24 24.08 -21.59
N SER A 183 -13.57 23.10 -20.75
CA SER A 183 -14.41 23.32 -19.56
C SER A 183 -13.69 22.93 -18.27
N SER A 184 -13.63 23.87 -17.33
CA SER A 184 -13.07 23.64 -15.99
C SER A 184 -13.89 22.61 -15.18
N TYR A 185 -15.17 22.44 -15.50
CA TYR A 185 -16.03 21.41 -14.88
C TYR A 185 -15.51 20.00 -15.17
N TRP A 186 -15.27 19.69 -16.45
CA TRP A 186 -14.76 18.38 -16.87
C TRP A 186 -13.33 18.16 -16.36
N GLY A 187 -12.51 19.22 -16.28
CA GLY A 187 -11.17 19.14 -15.69
C GLY A 187 -11.21 18.79 -14.20
N ARG A 188 -12.06 19.47 -13.41
CA ARG A 188 -12.29 19.11 -12.00
C ARG A 188 -12.81 17.69 -11.84
N THR A 189 -13.76 17.29 -12.69
CA THR A 189 -14.35 15.94 -12.69
C THR A 189 -13.26 14.88 -12.89
N SER A 190 -12.39 15.06 -13.91
CA SER A 190 -11.26 14.15 -14.17
C SER A 190 -10.31 14.00 -12.98
N LEU A 191 -9.99 15.12 -12.31
CA LEU A 191 -9.09 15.12 -11.14
C LEU A 191 -9.75 14.53 -9.88
N LEU A 192 -11.07 14.60 -9.75
CA LEU A 192 -11.84 14.00 -8.65
C LEU A 192 -12.15 12.51 -8.86
N THR A 193 -12.01 12.00 -10.08
CA THR A 193 -12.23 10.58 -10.37
C THR A 193 -11.39 9.67 -9.48
N VAL A 194 -10.12 10.00 -9.26
CA VAL A 194 -9.22 9.18 -8.43
C VAL A 194 -9.65 9.12 -6.97
N PRO A 195 -9.78 10.23 -6.21
CA PRO A 195 -10.18 10.15 -4.80
C PRO A 195 -11.57 9.53 -4.61
N VAL A 196 -12.51 9.77 -5.53
CA VAL A 196 -13.83 9.10 -5.49
C VAL A 196 -13.69 7.61 -5.76
N GLY A 197 -12.92 7.21 -6.77
CA GLY A 197 -12.73 5.81 -7.12
C GLY A 197 -12.01 5.01 -6.04
N LEU A 198 -10.99 5.58 -5.42
CA LEU A 198 -10.31 4.96 -4.28
C LEU A 198 -11.25 4.82 -3.07
N SER A 199 -12.01 5.86 -2.74
CA SER A 199 -13.01 5.80 -1.66
C SER A 199 -14.09 4.75 -1.95
N THR A 200 -14.51 4.63 -3.20
CA THR A 200 -15.49 3.63 -3.65
C THR A 200 -14.92 2.22 -3.54
N ALA A 201 -13.67 1.99 -3.94
CA ALA A 201 -13.01 0.69 -3.80
C ALA A 201 -12.91 0.25 -2.33
N LEU A 202 -12.59 1.17 -1.42
CA LEU A 202 -12.60 0.91 0.02
C LEU A 202 -14.02 0.60 0.52
N ALA A 203 -15.04 1.35 0.07
CA ALA A 203 -16.42 1.12 0.46
C ALA A 203 -16.94 -0.24 -0.02
N LEU A 204 -16.63 -0.64 -1.26
CA LEU A 204 -16.99 -1.95 -1.80
C LEU A 204 -16.34 -3.07 -0.98
N SER A 205 -15.05 -2.93 -0.63
CA SER A 205 -14.36 -3.87 0.25
C SER A 205 -14.98 -3.92 1.65
N ALA A 206 -15.34 -2.77 2.24
CA ALA A 206 -15.99 -2.71 3.55
C ALA A 206 -17.39 -3.36 3.56
N LEU A 207 -18.08 -3.33 2.43
CA LEU A 207 -19.38 -3.95 2.23
C LEU A 207 -19.28 -5.42 1.75
N GLU A 208 -18.06 -5.97 1.66
CA GLU A 208 -17.81 -7.34 1.19
C GLU A 208 -18.39 -7.61 -0.21
N ILE A 209 -18.46 -6.57 -1.06
CA ILE A 209 -18.86 -6.71 -2.46
C ILE A 209 -17.62 -7.07 -3.26
N THR A 210 -17.53 -8.34 -3.67
CA THR A 210 -16.31 -8.91 -4.26
C THR A 210 -16.53 -9.53 -5.63
N GLU A 211 -17.77 -9.92 -5.97
CA GLU A 211 -18.12 -10.47 -7.28
C GLU A 211 -17.62 -9.58 -8.44
N PRO A 212 -16.78 -10.09 -9.36
CA PRO A 212 -16.04 -9.24 -10.29
C PRO A 212 -16.88 -8.33 -11.20
N GLY A 213 -17.95 -8.87 -11.77
CA GLY A 213 -18.85 -8.09 -12.63
C GLY A 213 -19.52 -6.94 -11.86
N THR A 214 -20.01 -7.24 -10.67
CA THR A 214 -20.67 -6.28 -9.79
C THR A 214 -19.69 -5.21 -9.30
N VAL A 215 -18.51 -5.60 -8.84
CA VAL A 215 -17.46 -4.66 -8.39
C VAL A 215 -17.11 -3.66 -9.49
N VAL A 216 -16.85 -4.13 -10.71
CA VAL A 216 -16.41 -3.28 -11.82
C VAL A 216 -17.50 -2.30 -12.24
N VAL A 217 -18.76 -2.76 -12.34
CA VAL A 217 -19.90 -1.91 -12.72
C VAL A 217 -20.18 -0.88 -11.63
N VAL A 218 -20.29 -1.31 -10.37
CA VAL A 218 -20.62 -0.41 -9.26
C VAL A 218 -19.49 0.60 -9.04
N LEU A 219 -18.22 0.17 -9.09
CA LEU A 219 -17.07 1.07 -9.05
C LEU A 219 -17.16 2.12 -10.16
N GLY A 220 -17.38 1.71 -11.40
CA GLY A 220 -17.49 2.63 -12.53
C GLY A 220 -18.61 3.64 -12.39
N VAL A 221 -19.81 3.18 -12.03
CA VAL A 221 -21.02 4.02 -11.88
C VAL A 221 -20.86 5.01 -10.73
N ILE A 222 -20.50 4.54 -9.53
CA ILE A 222 -20.35 5.41 -8.35
C ILE A 222 -19.20 6.39 -8.56
N THR A 223 -18.08 5.94 -9.13
CA THR A 223 -16.93 6.81 -9.42
C THR A 223 -17.32 7.91 -10.40
N ALA A 224 -17.97 7.57 -11.51
CA ALA A 224 -18.40 8.54 -12.51
C ALA A 224 -19.41 9.54 -11.92
N ALA A 225 -20.48 9.04 -11.28
CA ALA A 225 -21.51 9.88 -10.69
C ALA A 225 -20.97 10.78 -9.57
N GLY A 226 -20.15 10.22 -8.68
CA GLY A 226 -19.51 10.95 -7.59
C GLY A 226 -18.55 12.03 -8.09
N ALA A 227 -17.71 11.71 -9.08
CA ALA A 227 -16.81 12.70 -9.69
C ALA A 227 -17.59 13.82 -10.39
N LEU A 228 -18.67 13.50 -11.11
CA LEU A 228 -19.54 14.47 -11.78
C LEU A 228 -20.24 15.39 -10.77
N ALA A 229 -20.76 14.82 -9.69
CA ALA A 229 -21.41 15.56 -8.61
C ALA A 229 -20.41 16.48 -7.89
N LEU A 230 -19.28 15.94 -7.42
CA LEU A 230 -18.25 16.74 -6.77
C LEU A 230 -17.67 17.80 -7.71
N GLY A 231 -17.45 17.50 -8.99
CA GLY A 231 -17.01 18.48 -9.98
C GLY A 231 -17.98 19.66 -10.14
N ARG A 232 -19.28 19.42 -9.88
CA ARG A 232 -20.35 20.41 -9.98
C ARG A 232 -20.46 21.28 -8.72
N PHE A 233 -20.19 20.72 -7.54
CA PHE A 233 -20.31 21.40 -6.25
C PHE A 233 -18.98 22.02 -5.77
N ALA A 234 -17.84 21.40 -6.04
CA ALA A 234 -16.52 21.85 -5.65
C ALA A 234 -15.98 22.96 -6.59
N ARG A 235 -16.77 24.03 -6.77
CA ARG A 235 -16.42 25.16 -7.65
C ARG A 235 -15.42 26.11 -7.03
N ASN A 236 -15.54 26.35 -5.72
CA ASN A 236 -14.59 27.16 -4.97
C ASN A 236 -13.29 26.36 -4.76
N ARG A 237 -12.14 27.04 -4.90
CA ARG A 237 -10.80 26.47 -4.66
C ARG A 237 -10.69 25.68 -3.36
N TYR A 238 -11.32 26.13 -2.27
CA TYR A 238 -11.26 25.46 -0.97
C TYR A 238 -12.10 24.19 -0.94
N ALA A 239 -13.29 24.21 -1.53
CA ALA A 239 -14.13 23.02 -1.65
C ALA A 239 -13.46 21.97 -2.55
N PHE A 240 -12.79 22.40 -3.62
CA PHE A 240 -12.04 21.52 -4.49
C PHE A 240 -10.81 20.93 -3.79
N ALA A 241 -10.05 21.74 -3.07
CA ALA A 241 -8.95 21.27 -2.24
C ALA A 241 -9.41 20.25 -1.20
N ALA A 242 -10.51 20.53 -0.48
CA ALA A 242 -11.09 19.63 0.51
C ALA A 242 -11.53 18.30 -0.12
N ALA A 243 -12.19 18.33 -1.29
CA ALA A 243 -12.62 17.12 -1.98
C ALA A 243 -11.44 16.25 -2.45
N LEU A 244 -10.33 16.87 -2.89
CA LEU A 244 -9.10 16.14 -3.24
C LEU A 244 -8.44 15.56 -1.98
N LEU A 245 -8.30 16.35 -0.93
CA LEU A 245 -7.58 15.97 0.28
C LEU A 245 -8.37 15.02 1.19
N ALA A 246 -9.69 14.90 1.02
CA ALA A 246 -10.55 14.02 1.82
C ALA A 246 -10.14 12.55 1.75
N ILE A 247 -9.44 12.12 0.69
CA ILE A 247 -8.97 10.74 0.56
C ILE A 247 -7.99 10.34 1.67
N PHE A 248 -7.15 11.27 2.14
CA PHE A 248 -6.15 11.00 3.17
C PHE A 248 -6.76 10.66 4.55
N PRO A 249 -7.67 11.48 5.13
CA PRO A 249 -8.35 11.10 6.36
C PRO A 249 -9.24 9.87 6.19
N VAL A 250 -9.83 9.64 5.01
CA VAL A 250 -10.58 8.40 4.73
C VAL A 250 -9.67 7.18 4.86
N TYR A 251 -8.51 7.17 4.20
CA TYR A 251 -7.54 6.07 4.33
C TYR A 251 -7.01 5.93 5.75
N LEU A 252 -6.70 7.03 6.44
CA LEU A 252 -6.25 6.98 7.83
C LEU A 252 -7.28 6.31 8.74
N VAL A 253 -8.56 6.67 8.61
CA VAL A 253 -9.64 6.06 9.40
C VAL A 253 -9.80 4.58 9.04
N VAL A 254 -9.78 4.23 7.76
CA VAL A 254 -9.89 2.83 7.34
C VAL A 254 -8.70 2.01 7.85
N LEU A 255 -7.48 2.49 7.71
CA LEU A 255 -6.28 1.78 8.16
C LEU A 255 -6.18 1.69 9.69
N ALA A 256 -6.75 2.65 10.42
CA ALA A 256 -6.83 2.60 11.88
C ALA A 256 -7.89 1.59 12.39
N ILE A 257 -8.99 1.39 11.64
CA ILE A 257 -10.12 0.56 12.06
C ILE A 257 -10.04 -0.87 11.49
N SER A 258 -9.70 -1.00 10.21
CA SER A 258 -9.71 -2.25 9.46
C SER A 258 -8.65 -2.24 8.35
N THR A 259 -7.47 -2.77 8.66
CA THR A 259 -6.44 -3.06 7.67
C THR A 259 -6.93 -4.06 6.63
N GLU A 260 -7.83 -4.98 7.01
CA GLU A 260 -8.46 -5.94 6.10
C GLU A 260 -9.22 -5.24 4.96
N THR A 261 -10.00 -4.20 5.27
CA THR A 261 -10.72 -3.42 4.25
C THR A 261 -9.76 -2.83 3.22
N SER A 262 -8.62 -2.30 3.67
CA SER A 262 -7.58 -1.82 2.76
C SER A 262 -6.92 -2.95 1.97
N SER A 263 -6.71 -4.11 2.60
CA SER A 263 -6.02 -5.27 2.02
C SER A 263 -6.82 -5.88 0.86
N LEU A 264 -8.13 -5.92 1.02
CA LEU A 264 -9.08 -6.55 0.10
C LEU A 264 -9.77 -5.54 -0.84
N ALA A 265 -9.26 -4.31 -0.91
CA ALA A 265 -9.73 -3.32 -1.87
C ALA A 265 -9.24 -3.64 -3.29
N VAL A 266 -10.16 -3.57 -4.26
CA VAL A 266 -9.87 -3.85 -5.68
C VAL A 266 -8.83 -2.89 -6.28
N ILE A 267 -8.73 -1.67 -5.76
CA ILE A 267 -7.62 -0.75 -6.04
C ILE A 267 -6.83 -0.59 -4.75
N GLY A 268 -5.68 -1.26 -4.66
CA GLY A 268 -4.91 -1.26 -3.42
C GLY A 268 -3.81 -2.32 -3.32
N PRO A 269 -3.35 -2.60 -2.09
CA PRO A 269 -2.42 -3.67 -1.73
C PRO A 269 -2.78 -5.01 -2.36
N ARG A 270 -1.78 -5.88 -2.53
CA ARG A 270 -1.88 -7.22 -3.15
C ARG A 270 -1.45 -8.28 -2.13
N PRO A 271 -2.26 -8.58 -1.11
CA PRO A 271 -1.92 -9.61 -0.12
C PRO A 271 -1.81 -11.01 -0.74
N GLU A 272 -2.52 -11.27 -1.85
CA GLU A 272 -2.59 -12.58 -2.51
C GLU A 272 -1.26 -13.14 -2.99
N ASN A 273 -0.34 -12.26 -3.38
CA ASN A 273 0.97 -12.64 -3.94
C ASN A 273 2.14 -12.24 -3.01
N GLY A 274 1.84 -12.01 -1.73
CA GLY A 274 2.83 -11.62 -0.74
C GLY A 274 3.53 -10.29 -1.03
N GLY A 275 2.91 -9.41 -1.83
CA GLY A 275 3.38 -8.06 -2.07
C GLY A 275 3.24 -7.18 -0.83
N ARG A 276 2.27 -6.27 -0.85
CA ARG A 276 1.87 -5.50 0.34
C ARG A 276 0.55 -6.04 0.87
N PHE A 277 0.48 -6.30 2.18
CA PHE A 277 -0.74 -6.79 2.81
C PHE A 277 -1.77 -5.69 2.98
N TYR A 278 -1.39 -4.53 3.54
CA TYR A 278 -2.25 -3.36 3.72
C TYR A 278 -1.48 -2.06 3.43
N GLY A 279 -2.18 -0.92 3.44
CA GLY A 279 -1.56 0.41 3.30
C GLY A 279 -1.44 0.89 1.85
N PHE A 280 -0.38 1.64 1.57
CA PHE A 280 -0.10 2.18 0.24
C PHE A 280 0.89 1.30 -0.50
N ASN A 281 0.52 0.86 -1.70
CA ASN A 281 1.45 0.32 -2.68
C ASN A 281 1.80 1.37 -3.74
N ASN A 282 2.78 1.06 -4.59
CA ASN A 282 3.27 1.97 -5.62
C ASN A 282 2.15 2.51 -6.55
N GLN A 283 1.10 1.70 -6.79
CA GLN A 283 -0.09 2.12 -7.53
C GLN A 283 -0.87 3.21 -6.79
N LEU A 284 -1.24 2.97 -5.53
CA LEU A 284 -1.97 3.94 -4.71
C LEU A 284 -1.15 5.22 -4.50
N GLU A 285 0.14 5.08 -4.19
CA GLU A 285 1.07 6.20 -4.03
C GLU A 285 1.03 7.13 -5.24
N THR A 286 1.16 6.58 -6.44
CA THR A 286 1.14 7.36 -7.69
C THR A 286 -0.21 8.03 -7.92
N LEU A 287 -1.31 7.31 -7.66
CA LEU A 287 -2.67 7.83 -7.82
C LEU A 287 -2.98 9.00 -6.86
N VAL A 288 -2.44 8.99 -5.63
CA VAL A 288 -2.69 10.05 -4.65
C VAL A 288 -1.78 11.28 -4.80
N LEU A 289 -0.79 11.27 -5.69
CA LEU A 289 0.09 12.43 -5.93
C LEU A 289 -0.68 13.69 -6.35
N VAL A 290 -1.64 13.57 -7.27
CA VAL A 290 -2.46 14.71 -7.69
C VAL A 290 -3.37 15.20 -6.56
N PRO A 291 -4.16 14.34 -5.90
CA PRO A 291 -4.91 14.74 -4.71
C PRO A 291 -4.07 15.48 -3.65
N ALA A 292 -2.86 15.00 -3.36
CA ALA A 292 -1.93 15.64 -2.44
C ALA A 292 -1.46 17.01 -2.94
N LEU A 293 -0.80 17.04 -4.10
CA LEU A 293 -0.08 18.22 -4.59
C LEU A 293 -1.03 19.32 -5.08
N LEU A 294 -2.08 18.95 -5.81
CA LEU A 294 -3.10 19.91 -6.25
C LEU A 294 -3.94 20.38 -5.08
N GLY A 295 -4.38 19.47 -4.20
CA GLY A 295 -5.14 19.83 -3.01
C GLY A 295 -4.40 20.84 -2.14
N ALA A 296 -3.13 20.57 -1.84
CA ALA A 296 -2.28 21.51 -1.10
C ALA A 296 -2.00 22.80 -1.88
N GLY A 297 -1.78 22.70 -3.19
CA GLY A 297 -1.54 23.84 -4.06
C GLY A 297 -2.70 24.84 -4.07
N LEU A 298 -3.94 24.35 -4.07
CA LEU A 298 -5.16 25.15 -4.01
C LEU A 298 -5.37 25.84 -2.65
N LEU A 299 -4.87 25.26 -1.55
CA LEU A 299 -4.86 25.90 -0.23
C LEU A 299 -3.78 26.99 -0.12
N GLY A 300 -2.78 26.96 -0.99
CA GLY A 300 -1.69 27.93 -1.07
C GLY A 300 -0.55 27.67 -0.07
N SER A 301 0.50 28.50 -0.16
CA SER A 301 1.78 28.30 0.54
C SER A 301 1.69 28.26 2.06
N ARG A 302 0.68 28.91 2.66
CA ARG A 302 0.47 28.92 4.12
C ARG A 302 0.03 27.57 4.67
N LEU A 303 -0.82 26.86 3.94
CA LEU A 303 -1.42 25.59 4.38
C LEU A 303 -0.76 24.37 3.72
N LEU A 304 0.15 24.59 2.76
CA LEU A 304 0.93 23.53 2.13
C LEU A 304 1.63 22.61 3.13
N PRO A 305 2.30 23.09 4.20
CA PRO A 305 2.91 22.20 5.18
C PRO A 305 1.90 21.29 5.88
N ALA A 306 0.71 21.81 6.23
CA ALA A 306 -0.32 21.02 6.91
C ALA A 306 -0.88 19.92 6.00
N ALA A 307 -1.17 20.24 4.73
CA ALA A 307 -1.60 19.24 3.75
C ALA A 307 -0.49 18.22 3.44
N GLY A 308 0.77 18.66 3.42
CA GLY A 308 1.95 17.80 3.29
C GLY A 308 2.07 16.81 4.44
N LEU A 309 1.96 17.28 5.69
CA LEU A 309 1.99 16.42 6.87
C LEU A 309 0.85 15.41 6.89
N LEU A 310 -0.36 15.80 6.46
CA LEU A 310 -1.49 14.89 6.33
C LEU A 310 -1.20 13.76 5.32
N ALA A 311 -0.72 14.12 4.12
CA ALA A 311 -0.40 13.14 3.08
C ALA A 311 0.76 12.22 3.50
N LEU A 312 1.83 12.80 4.05
CA LEU A 312 3.01 12.06 4.54
C LEU A 312 2.66 11.16 5.72
N GLY A 313 1.85 11.63 6.67
CA GLY A 313 1.39 10.81 7.79
C GLY A 313 0.51 9.65 7.34
N THR A 314 -0.32 9.86 6.30
CA THR A 314 -1.17 8.80 5.74
C THR A 314 -0.37 7.70 5.05
N VAL A 315 0.66 8.08 4.28
CA VAL A 315 1.50 7.11 3.53
C VAL A 315 2.61 6.52 4.39
N GLY A 316 3.12 7.28 5.35
CA GLY A 316 4.32 6.94 6.12
C GLY A 316 4.11 6.37 7.51
N ALA A 317 2.90 6.39 8.07
CA ALA A 317 2.69 5.87 9.42
C ALA A 317 2.80 4.34 9.48
N THR A 318 3.55 3.79 10.45
CA THR A 318 3.74 2.33 10.58
C THR A 318 2.41 1.59 10.67
N PHE A 319 1.48 2.08 11.49
CA PHE A 319 0.18 1.42 11.70
C PHE A 319 -0.63 1.33 10.40
N ALA A 320 -0.38 2.24 9.46
CA ALA A 320 -1.03 2.37 8.17
C ALA A 320 -0.31 1.57 7.06
N GLY A 321 0.73 0.81 7.38
CA GLY A 321 1.49 0.01 6.41
C GLY A 321 2.49 0.87 5.65
N ALA A 322 3.32 1.59 6.42
CA ALA A 322 4.26 2.60 5.96
C ALA A 322 4.96 2.26 4.64
N ASP A 323 4.97 3.24 3.73
CA ASP A 323 5.73 3.18 2.50
C ASP A 323 6.86 4.22 2.50
N GLY A 324 8.07 3.78 2.84
CA GLY A 324 9.25 4.64 2.82
C GLY A 324 9.53 5.23 1.43
N GLY A 325 9.22 4.50 0.35
CA GLY A 325 9.34 5.01 -1.02
C GLY A 325 8.36 6.15 -1.28
N GLY A 326 7.09 5.92 -0.93
CA GLY A 326 6.04 6.93 -1.05
C GLY A 326 6.26 8.18 -0.20
N VAL A 327 6.84 8.06 0.99
CA VAL A 327 7.25 9.21 1.81
C VAL A 327 8.27 10.07 1.08
N LEU A 328 9.32 9.46 0.49
CA LEU A 328 10.34 10.20 -0.26
C LEU A 328 9.76 10.89 -1.50
N VAL A 329 8.85 10.20 -2.21
CA VAL A 329 8.19 10.73 -3.41
C VAL A 329 7.32 11.94 -3.07
N LEU A 330 6.47 11.83 -2.04
CA LEU A 330 5.65 12.95 -1.57
C LEU A 330 6.52 14.11 -1.06
N LEU A 331 7.56 13.83 -0.26
CA LEU A 331 8.48 14.86 0.23
C LEU A 331 9.11 15.63 -0.94
N ALA A 332 9.60 14.93 -1.97
CA ALA A 332 10.18 15.56 -3.15
C ALA A 332 9.17 16.46 -3.87
N GLY A 333 7.94 15.97 -4.08
CA GLY A 333 6.86 16.75 -4.69
C GLY A 333 6.50 18.00 -3.87
N PHE A 334 6.29 17.86 -2.57
CA PHE A 334 5.90 18.96 -1.68
C PHE A 334 7.00 20.03 -1.54
N LEU A 335 8.26 19.62 -1.37
CA LEU A 335 9.37 20.55 -1.26
C LEU A 335 9.60 21.29 -2.58
N PHE A 336 9.51 20.60 -3.72
CA PHE A 336 9.59 21.24 -5.02
C PHE A 336 8.45 22.24 -5.23
N LEU A 337 7.22 21.87 -4.87
CA LEU A 337 6.07 22.78 -4.94
C LEU A 337 6.26 24.02 -4.05
N TRP A 338 6.77 23.83 -2.84
CA TRP A 338 7.07 24.91 -1.92
C TRP A 338 8.12 25.89 -2.48
N LEU A 339 9.19 25.38 -3.10
CA LEU A 339 10.18 26.22 -3.80
C LEU A 339 9.56 27.05 -4.93
N ARG A 340 8.68 26.42 -5.73
CA ARG A 340 8.01 27.10 -6.84
C ARG A 340 7.10 28.23 -6.34
N PHE A 341 6.35 28.00 -5.26
CA PHE A 341 5.53 29.04 -4.62
C PHE A 341 6.33 30.17 -3.99
N ARG A 342 7.57 29.91 -3.56
CA ARG A 342 8.49 30.93 -3.06
C ARG A 342 9.17 31.74 -4.17
N GLY A 343 8.94 31.42 -5.44
CA GLY A 343 9.64 32.05 -6.57
C GLY A 343 11.16 31.80 -6.55
N THR A 344 11.60 30.76 -5.84
CA THR A 344 13.03 30.48 -5.69
C THR A 344 13.63 30.03 -7.03
N PRO A 345 14.76 30.61 -7.49
CA PRO A 345 15.36 30.24 -8.76
C PRO A 345 15.85 28.79 -8.70
N LEU A 346 15.62 28.03 -9.77
CA LEU A 346 16.06 26.63 -9.88
C LEU A 346 17.55 26.56 -10.24
N THR A 347 18.40 27.03 -9.33
CA THR A 347 19.86 26.91 -9.45
C THR A 347 20.32 25.53 -8.98
N ALA A 348 21.48 25.07 -9.45
CA ALA A 348 22.09 23.81 -8.99
C ALA A 348 22.20 23.74 -7.46
N ARG A 349 22.54 24.86 -6.81
CA ARG A 349 22.58 24.99 -5.35
C ARG A 349 21.21 24.72 -4.71
N ASN A 350 20.15 25.36 -5.19
CA ASN A 350 18.82 25.22 -4.58
C ASN A 350 18.25 23.81 -4.80
N LEU A 351 18.54 23.20 -5.96
CA LEU A 351 18.20 21.81 -6.22
C LEU A 351 18.97 20.87 -5.27
N ALA A 352 20.28 21.05 -5.12
CA ALA A 352 21.09 20.25 -4.19
C ALA A 352 20.61 20.38 -2.75
N LEU A 353 20.27 21.58 -2.28
CA LEU A 353 19.69 21.80 -0.96
C LEU A 353 18.33 21.12 -0.79
N THR A 354 17.51 21.11 -1.84
CA THR A 354 16.20 20.44 -1.81
C THR A 354 16.34 18.93 -1.74
N ILE A 355 17.24 18.37 -2.55
CA ILE A 355 17.58 16.94 -2.51
C ILE A 355 18.11 16.57 -1.12
N GLY A 356 19.05 17.36 -0.58
CA GLY A 356 19.56 17.19 0.77
C GLY A 356 18.46 17.24 1.84
N ALA A 357 17.52 18.19 1.71
CA ALA A 357 16.38 18.29 2.61
C ALA A 357 15.42 17.09 2.51
N VAL A 358 15.13 16.59 1.29
CA VAL A 358 14.33 15.36 1.10
C VAL A 358 14.99 14.18 1.82
N ILE A 359 16.30 14.00 1.63
CA ILE A 359 17.04 12.90 2.25
C ILE A 359 17.02 13.05 3.77
N LEU A 360 17.39 14.22 4.30
CA LEU A 360 17.44 14.46 5.75
C LEU A 360 16.08 14.30 6.42
N LEU A 361 15.01 14.86 5.83
CA LEU A 361 13.66 14.73 6.37
C LEU A 361 13.14 13.29 6.24
N GLY A 362 13.44 12.61 5.14
CA GLY A 362 13.11 11.19 4.97
C GLY A 362 13.78 10.33 6.06
N LEU A 363 15.07 10.52 6.29
CA LEU A 363 15.81 9.84 7.37
C LEU A 363 15.25 10.18 8.75
N ALA A 364 14.89 11.45 9.00
CA ALA A 364 14.30 11.87 10.26
C ALA A 364 12.93 11.21 10.50
N LEU A 365 12.07 11.14 9.47
CA LEU A 365 10.76 10.47 9.58
C LEU A 365 10.92 8.97 9.83
N VAL A 366 11.83 8.30 9.11
CA VAL A 366 12.15 6.89 9.33
C VAL A 366 12.71 6.67 10.74
N GLY A 367 13.57 7.56 11.23
CA GLY A 367 14.13 7.48 12.58
C GLY A 367 13.09 7.71 13.68
N ILE A 368 12.15 8.63 13.48
CA ILE A 368 11.01 8.85 14.39
C ILE A 368 10.11 7.61 14.42
N ASP A 369 9.79 7.05 13.26
CA ASP A 369 9.00 5.82 13.13
C ASP A 369 9.66 4.66 13.89
N ALA A 370 10.97 4.48 13.70
CA ALA A 370 11.77 3.49 14.42
C ALA A 370 11.74 3.69 15.94
N ALA A 371 11.90 4.93 16.40
CA ALA A 371 11.89 5.27 17.83
C ALA A 371 10.50 5.05 18.47
N LEU A 372 9.44 5.09 17.68
CA LEU A 372 8.07 4.81 18.12
C LEU A 372 7.70 3.32 18.02
N GLY A 373 8.68 2.44 17.75
CA GLY A 373 8.50 0.99 17.68
C GLY A 373 8.14 0.47 16.29
N GLY A 374 8.29 1.28 15.24
CA GLY A 374 8.11 0.85 13.86
C GLY A 374 9.29 0.05 13.33
N GLU A 375 9.06 -1.19 12.90
CA GLU A 375 10.05 -1.94 12.11
C GLU A 375 9.77 -1.78 10.62
N SER A 376 10.72 -1.18 9.89
CA SER A 376 10.63 -1.06 8.43
C SER A 376 11.84 -1.70 7.75
N HIS A 377 11.70 -2.06 6.48
CA HIS A 377 12.86 -2.48 5.67
C HIS A 377 13.92 -1.36 5.57
N VAL A 378 13.49 -0.10 5.59
CA VAL A 378 14.39 1.05 5.49
C VAL A 378 15.26 1.22 6.74
N THR A 379 14.71 0.98 7.94
CA THR A 379 15.51 1.01 9.18
C THR A 379 16.58 -0.08 9.21
N ARG A 380 16.27 -1.26 8.68
CA ARG A 380 17.25 -2.37 8.54
C ARG A 380 18.31 -2.08 7.50
N SER A 381 17.95 -1.59 6.31
CA SER A 381 18.89 -1.24 5.25
C SER A 381 19.86 -0.12 5.66
N ILE A 382 19.37 0.89 6.39
CA ILE A 382 20.23 1.96 6.92
C ILE A 382 21.16 1.43 8.01
N GLY A 383 20.66 0.55 8.89
CA GLY A 383 21.49 -0.12 9.90
C GLY A 383 22.61 -0.99 9.33
N GLY A 384 22.43 -1.48 8.10
CA GLY A 384 23.39 -2.30 7.36
C GLY A 384 24.57 -1.55 6.70
N GLY A 385 24.50 -0.22 6.63
CA GLY A 385 25.56 0.63 6.07
C GLY A 385 25.46 0.92 4.56
N PRO A 386 26.36 1.77 4.02
CA PRO A 386 26.25 2.34 2.67
C PRO A 386 26.38 1.33 1.53
N VAL A 387 27.11 0.22 1.76
CA VAL A 387 27.26 -0.86 0.76
C VAL A 387 25.95 -1.61 0.58
N GLN A 388 25.28 -1.95 1.68
CA GLN A 388 23.97 -2.62 1.64
C GLN A 388 22.90 -1.72 1.02
N LEU A 389 22.93 -0.41 1.32
CA LEU A 389 22.05 0.55 0.66
C LEU A 389 22.27 0.61 -0.86
N ALA A 390 23.54 0.59 -1.31
CA ALA A 390 23.85 0.60 -2.74
C ALA A 390 23.41 -0.70 -3.44
N GLN A 391 23.54 -1.85 -2.77
CA GLN A 391 23.04 -3.13 -3.25
C GLN A 391 21.51 -3.11 -3.36
N ASP A 392 20.80 -2.65 -2.33
CA ASP A 392 19.34 -2.55 -2.34
C ASP A 392 18.83 -1.65 -3.48
N ILE A 393 19.53 -0.54 -3.76
CA ILE A 393 19.22 0.33 -4.91
C ILE A 393 19.48 -0.41 -6.23
N GLY A 394 20.60 -1.11 -6.35
CA GLY A 394 20.94 -1.89 -7.54
C GLY A 394 19.90 -2.97 -7.84
N ASP A 395 19.49 -3.72 -6.81
CA ASP A 395 18.48 -4.77 -6.91
C ASP A 395 17.12 -4.20 -7.34
N ARG A 396 16.75 -3.01 -6.84
CA ARG A 396 15.55 -2.29 -7.30
C ARG A 396 15.62 -1.88 -8.76
N PHE A 397 16.76 -1.39 -9.26
CA PHE A 397 16.92 -1.07 -10.67
C PHE A 397 16.79 -2.32 -11.56
N VAL A 398 17.38 -3.44 -11.14
CA VAL A 398 17.26 -4.72 -11.85
C VAL A 398 15.81 -5.21 -11.83
N ALA A 399 15.13 -5.15 -10.67
CA ALA A 399 13.73 -5.52 -10.52
C ALA A 399 12.82 -4.64 -11.39
N SER A 400 13.02 -3.33 -11.39
CA SER A 400 12.30 -2.38 -12.24
C SER A 400 12.52 -2.69 -13.72
N GLY A 401 13.77 -2.92 -14.14
CA GLY A 401 14.10 -3.32 -15.51
C GLY A 401 13.40 -4.61 -15.95
N LYS A 402 13.44 -5.65 -15.10
CA LYS A 402 12.68 -6.90 -15.33
C LYS A 402 11.18 -6.65 -15.38
N GLY A 403 10.67 -5.74 -14.55
CA GLY A 403 9.26 -5.33 -14.52
C GLY A 403 8.79 -4.73 -15.85
N VAL A 404 9.61 -3.88 -16.49
CA VAL A 404 9.27 -3.28 -17.81
C VAL A 404 9.06 -4.35 -18.88
N VAL A 405 9.96 -5.34 -18.95
CA VAL A 405 9.94 -6.39 -19.98
C VAL A 405 9.21 -7.66 -19.56
N SER A 406 8.65 -7.69 -18.35
CA SER A 406 7.96 -8.85 -17.78
C SER A 406 6.82 -9.36 -18.67
N THR A 407 6.15 -8.44 -19.36
CA THR A 407 5.06 -8.72 -20.29
C THR A 407 5.03 -7.68 -21.41
N TRP A 408 4.45 -8.06 -22.56
CA TRP A 408 4.29 -7.14 -23.69
C TRP A 408 3.44 -5.91 -23.34
N HIS A 409 2.43 -6.07 -22.49
CA HIS A 409 1.55 -4.99 -22.08
C HIS A 409 2.25 -4.02 -21.12
N SER A 410 3.09 -4.51 -20.20
CA SER A 410 3.93 -3.65 -19.35
C SER A 410 4.86 -2.80 -20.20
N ALA A 411 5.54 -3.40 -21.17
CA ALA A 411 6.44 -2.69 -22.07
C ALA A 411 5.70 -1.61 -22.89
N LEU A 412 4.50 -1.93 -23.39
CA LEU A 412 3.66 -0.98 -24.13
C LEU A 412 3.21 0.19 -23.25
N VAL A 413 2.73 -0.07 -22.03
CA VAL A 413 2.29 0.98 -21.10
C VAL A 413 3.44 1.92 -20.77
N VAL A 414 4.61 1.39 -20.39
CA VAL A 414 5.79 2.21 -20.07
C VAL A 414 6.26 2.97 -21.32
N GLY A 415 6.34 2.28 -22.47
CA GLY A 415 6.78 2.85 -23.74
C GLY A 415 5.90 3.99 -24.26
N LEU A 416 4.60 3.99 -23.96
CA LEU A 416 3.69 5.11 -24.28
C LEU A 416 3.71 6.21 -23.20
N SER A 417 3.82 5.83 -21.94
CA SER A 417 3.69 6.76 -20.81
C SER A 417 4.90 7.67 -20.64
N ILE A 418 6.12 7.16 -20.85
CA ILE A 418 7.34 7.97 -20.74
C ILE A 418 7.37 9.10 -21.78
N PRO A 419 7.10 8.87 -23.08
CA PRO A 419 6.96 9.96 -24.06
C PRO A 419 5.88 10.98 -23.70
N VAL A 420 4.75 10.55 -23.15
CA VAL A 420 3.69 11.47 -22.67
C VAL A 420 4.23 12.37 -21.55
N LEU A 421 4.90 11.79 -20.55
CA LEU A 421 5.51 12.56 -19.45
C LEU A 421 6.54 13.57 -19.97
N VAL A 422 7.40 13.16 -20.89
CA VAL A 422 8.38 14.04 -21.55
C VAL A 422 7.68 15.16 -22.32
N TRP A 423 6.65 14.83 -23.10
CA TRP A 423 5.86 15.83 -23.83
C TRP A 423 5.21 16.86 -22.90
N VAL A 424 4.60 16.41 -21.79
CA VAL A 424 4.01 17.30 -20.78
C VAL A 424 5.10 18.18 -20.14
N ALA A 425 6.27 17.62 -19.82
CA ALA A 425 7.38 18.35 -19.21
C ALA A 425 7.99 19.41 -20.14
N LEU A 426 8.03 19.18 -21.45
CA LEU A 426 8.59 20.12 -22.41
C LEU A 426 7.59 21.22 -22.83
N ARG A 427 6.30 21.03 -22.60
CA ARG A 427 5.25 21.97 -22.98
C ARG A 427 5.23 23.23 -22.10
N ARG A 428 5.04 24.38 -22.75
CA ARG A 428 4.79 25.70 -22.12
C ARG A 428 3.29 26.06 -22.18
N PRO A 429 2.77 26.92 -21.28
CA PRO A 429 3.41 27.46 -20.07
C PRO A 429 3.70 26.37 -19.03
N ARG A 430 4.59 26.63 -18.05
CA ARG A 430 4.91 25.67 -16.96
C ARG A 430 4.07 25.99 -15.74
N PHE A 431 3.47 24.96 -15.11
CA PHE A 431 2.66 25.11 -13.90
C PHE A 431 3.39 24.52 -12.70
N ALA A 432 3.45 25.24 -11.59
CA ALA A 432 4.20 24.82 -10.39
C ALA A 432 3.78 23.43 -9.87
N ILE A 433 2.47 23.16 -9.83
CA ILE A 433 1.90 21.89 -9.36
C ILE A 433 2.25 20.75 -10.32
N LEU A 434 2.19 21.00 -11.63
CA LEU A 434 2.55 20.02 -12.64
C LEU A 434 4.06 19.70 -12.60
N ASP A 435 4.91 20.70 -12.43
CA ASP A 435 6.35 20.47 -12.28
C ASP A 435 6.65 19.65 -11.02
N ALA A 436 5.97 19.92 -9.90
CA ALA A 436 6.08 19.15 -8.67
C ALA A 436 5.62 17.70 -8.84
N LEU A 437 4.52 17.46 -9.57
CA LEU A 437 4.06 16.11 -9.91
C LEU A 437 5.10 15.36 -10.74
N LEU A 438 5.68 16.00 -11.77
CA LEU A 438 6.70 15.38 -12.61
C LEU A 438 7.96 15.03 -11.82
N VAL A 439 8.37 15.87 -10.86
CA VAL A 439 9.47 15.57 -9.95
C VAL A 439 9.14 14.38 -9.06
N ALA A 440 7.95 14.34 -8.47
CA ALA A 440 7.50 13.21 -7.66
C ALA A 440 7.50 11.90 -8.48
N VAL A 441 6.93 11.90 -9.68
CA VAL A 441 6.93 10.73 -10.58
C VAL A 441 8.35 10.30 -10.95
N ALA A 442 9.25 11.25 -11.23
CA ALA A 442 10.65 10.93 -11.54
C ALA A 442 11.37 10.28 -10.35
N VAL A 443 11.14 10.77 -9.13
CA VAL A 443 11.67 10.15 -7.90
C VAL A 443 11.05 8.77 -7.69
N SER A 444 9.75 8.61 -7.95
CA SER A 444 9.05 7.33 -7.80
C SER A 444 9.60 6.28 -8.78
N LEU A 445 9.95 6.66 -10.01
CA LEU A 445 10.61 5.74 -10.97
C LEU A 445 12.01 5.29 -10.55
N ILE A 446 12.68 6.05 -9.66
CA ILE A 446 13.99 5.71 -9.12
C ILE A 446 13.86 4.83 -7.88
N VAL A 447 12.93 5.19 -6.99
CA VAL A 447 12.83 4.56 -5.67
C VAL A 447 11.97 3.31 -5.69
N ASN A 448 10.96 3.23 -6.56
CA ASN A 448 9.99 2.13 -6.60
C ASN A 448 10.29 1.13 -7.72
N ASP A 449 9.88 -0.11 -7.51
CA ASP A 449 10.06 -1.28 -8.37
C ASP A 449 8.86 -1.58 -9.30
N ALA A 450 7.94 -0.62 -9.44
CA ALA A 450 6.72 -0.74 -10.23
C ALA A 450 6.64 0.30 -11.37
N PRO A 451 7.54 0.22 -12.37
CA PRO A 451 7.65 1.25 -13.41
C PRO A 451 6.39 1.37 -14.27
N ARG A 452 5.63 0.28 -14.45
CA ARG A 452 4.37 0.29 -15.20
C ARG A 452 3.32 1.17 -14.51
N GLU A 453 3.10 0.94 -13.22
CA GLU A 453 2.13 1.67 -12.39
C GLU A 453 2.54 3.13 -12.29
N VAL A 454 3.81 3.40 -11.96
CA VAL A 454 4.33 4.75 -11.76
C VAL A 454 4.28 5.56 -13.05
N SER A 455 4.78 5.03 -14.18
CA SER A 455 4.76 5.76 -15.44
C SER A 455 3.34 5.91 -15.99
N GLY A 456 2.52 4.85 -15.96
CA GLY A 456 1.15 4.84 -16.47
C GLY A 456 0.24 5.81 -15.74
N PHE A 457 0.10 5.66 -14.42
CA PHE A 457 -0.73 6.57 -13.62
C PHE A 457 -0.11 7.96 -13.51
N GLY A 458 1.22 8.09 -13.53
CA GLY A 458 1.91 9.38 -13.57
C GLY A 458 1.59 10.16 -14.85
N ALA A 459 1.66 9.51 -16.02
CA ALA A 459 1.33 10.11 -17.31
C ALA A 459 -0.15 10.53 -17.39
N LEU A 460 -1.05 9.65 -16.96
CA LEU A 460 -2.48 9.93 -16.90
C LEU A 460 -2.79 11.14 -16.00
N SER A 461 -2.19 11.16 -14.81
CA SER A 461 -2.31 12.25 -13.84
C SER A 461 -1.76 13.58 -14.38
N ALA A 462 -0.59 13.54 -15.03
CA ALA A 462 0.03 14.71 -15.63
C ALA A 462 -0.81 15.29 -16.78
N LEU A 463 -1.41 14.44 -17.63
CA LEU A 463 -2.33 14.86 -18.69
C LEU A 463 -3.60 15.49 -18.13
N ALA A 464 -4.26 14.84 -17.16
CA ALA A 464 -5.47 15.37 -16.54
C ALA A 464 -5.21 16.75 -15.90
N LEU A 465 -4.12 16.88 -15.15
CA LEU A 465 -3.72 18.12 -14.50
C LEU A 465 -3.38 19.22 -15.52
N ARG A 466 -2.67 18.88 -16.60
CA ARG A 466 -2.34 19.78 -17.70
C ARG A 466 -3.60 20.34 -18.36
N PHE A 467 -4.54 19.48 -18.75
CA PHE A 467 -5.77 19.90 -19.42
C PHE A 467 -6.69 20.72 -18.51
N TRP A 468 -6.71 20.42 -17.20
CA TRP A 468 -7.39 21.27 -16.25
C TRP A 468 -6.77 22.67 -16.17
N HIS A 469 -5.45 22.80 -16.04
CA HIS A 469 -4.80 24.12 -16.02
C HIS A 469 -5.07 24.95 -17.29
N GLU A 470 -4.96 24.35 -18.47
CA GLU A 470 -5.21 25.03 -19.76
C GLU A 470 -6.66 25.53 -19.93
N THR A 471 -7.59 25.01 -19.13
CA THR A 471 -9.00 25.42 -19.11
C THR A 471 -9.36 26.33 -17.94
N ALA A 472 -8.65 26.22 -16.80
CA ALA A 472 -8.88 27.04 -15.62
C ALA A 472 -8.40 28.50 -15.81
N GLU A 473 -7.25 28.71 -16.45
CA GLU A 473 -6.68 30.06 -16.72
C GLU A 473 -7.50 30.91 -17.71
N ARG A 474 -8.59 30.37 -18.27
CA ARG A 474 -9.48 31.12 -19.17
C ARG A 474 -10.77 31.60 -18.47
N VAL A 475 -10.95 31.23 -17.21
CA VAL A 475 -12.17 31.50 -16.43
C VAL A 475 -11.89 32.48 -15.27
N GLU A 476 -10.63 32.62 -14.87
CA GLU A 476 -10.10 33.81 -14.18
C GLU A 476 -9.68 34.85 -15.23
#